data_AF-A0ABD3QX29-F1
#
_entry.id   AF-A0ABD3QX29-F1
#
_cell.length_a   1.000
_cell.length_b   1.000
_cell.length_c   1.000
_cell.angle_alpha   90.00
_cell.angle_beta   90.00
_cell.angle_gamma   90.00
#
_symmetry.space_group_name_H-M   'P 1'
#
loop_
_entity.id
_entity.type
_entity.pdbx_description
1 polymer ?
#
loop_
_entity_poly.entity_id
_entity_poly.type
_entity_poly.pdbx_seq_one_letter_code
_entity_poly.pdbx_strand_id
1 'polypeptide(L)'
;MDWSMHCCPSSVDSLLAKEIGLKYGLAKSRITMAHGWAHLKYCRAMVENLLNFVCKAIVCSQVIPVVLRKAIKDKDGNFKGNIEIFRDEEVIDAVVRFIRKSKLSLDEIALKNYIFRQACGISHLRFTRNVAVVYQQRINAVDGSHINVLTINENEEPADAVYRWCQENNVGIRYMESIMNVVYGSELVVCKRREPVYFFNSDQ
;
A
#
# COMPACT_ATOMS: atom_id res chain seq x y z
N MET A 1 3.74 19.29 15.39
CA MET A 1 4.94 18.49 15.68
C MET A 1 4.90 17.29 14.75
N ASP A 2 5.58 17.40 13.60
CA ASP A 2 5.58 16.42 12.50
C ASP A 2 6.74 15.43 12.71
N TRP A 3 6.42 14.25 13.24
CA TRP A 3 7.40 13.16 13.44
C TRP A 3 7.36 12.14 12.29
N SER A 4 6.42 12.25 11.34
CA SER A 4 6.28 11.32 10.21
C SER A 4 7.47 11.35 9.26
N MET A 5 8.18 12.48 9.17
CA MET A 5 9.32 12.62 8.26
C MET A 5 10.59 11.86 8.68
N HIS A 6 10.74 11.47 9.95
CA HIS A 6 11.99 10.83 10.40
C HIS A 6 12.10 9.33 10.09
N CYS A 7 10.98 8.66 9.79
CA CYS A 7 10.97 7.26 9.32
C CYS A 7 10.69 7.14 7.81
N CYS A 8 10.67 8.24 7.04
CA CYS A 8 10.88 8.22 5.59
C CYS A 8 12.38 8.37 5.33
N PRO A 9 13.17 7.29 5.20
CA PRO A 9 14.55 7.45 4.83
C PRO A 9 14.55 7.85 3.36
N SER A 10 15.14 9.00 3.05
CA SER A 10 15.55 9.36 1.68
C SER A 10 16.56 8.37 1.08
N SER A 11 16.90 7.28 1.78
CA SER A 11 17.68 6.18 1.23
C SER A 11 17.50 4.91 2.08
N VAL A 12 16.46 4.11 1.79
CA VAL A 12 16.43 2.70 2.21
C VAL A 12 17.67 1.95 1.66
N ASP A 13 18.23 2.44 0.55
CA ASP A 13 19.49 1.98 -0.06
C ASP A 13 20.71 2.11 0.86
N SER A 14 20.75 3.10 1.77
CA SER A 14 21.93 3.35 2.59
C SER A 14 22.10 2.35 3.74
N LEU A 15 21.00 1.86 4.32
CA LEU A 15 21.00 0.90 5.41
C LEU A 15 21.27 -0.51 4.91
N LEU A 16 20.67 -0.90 3.77
CA LEU A 16 20.95 -2.19 3.14
C LEU A 16 22.42 -2.27 2.67
N ALA A 17 22.97 -1.18 2.12
CA ALA A 17 24.38 -1.09 1.74
C ALA A 17 25.33 -1.19 2.95
N LYS A 18 24.91 -0.69 4.13
CA LYS A 18 25.73 -0.70 5.35
C LYS A 18 25.77 -2.08 6.00
N GLU A 19 24.65 -2.81 6.06
CA GLU A 19 24.61 -4.20 6.57
C GLU A 19 25.38 -5.17 5.65
N ILE A 20 25.27 -5.03 4.33
CA ILE A 20 26.04 -5.85 3.38
C ILE A 20 27.54 -5.51 3.49
N GLY A 21 27.90 -4.23 3.64
CA GLY A 21 29.29 -3.81 3.80
C GLY A 21 29.97 -4.33 5.08
N LEU A 22 29.22 -4.38 6.19
CA LEU A 22 29.71 -4.90 7.49
C LEU A 22 29.80 -6.42 7.54
N LYS A 23 28.87 -7.14 6.89
CA LYS A 23 28.85 -8.61 6.92
C LYS A 23 29.88 -9.24 5.98
N TYR A 24 30.28 -8.54 4.93
CA TYR A 24 31.18 -9.07 3.89
C TYR A 24 32.52 -8.34 3.75
N GLY A 25 32.77 -7.28 4.52
CA GLY A 25 34.08 -6.60 4.54
C GLY A 25 34.49 -6.02 3.17
N LEU A 26 33.55 -5.43 2.42
CA LEU A 26 33.80 -4.99 1.04
C LEU A 26 33.94 -3.47 0.95
N ALA A 27 35.17 -3.01 0.66
CA ALA A 27 35.43 -1.64 0.25
C ALA A 27 34.68 -1.31 -1.05
N LYS A 28 34.11 -0.10 -1.10
CA LYS A 28 33.35 0.50 -2.21
C LYS A 28 33.87 0.10 -3.60
N SER A 29 33.22 -0.88 -4.25
CA SER A 29 33.35 -1.09 -5.69
C SER A 29 31.96 -1.20 -6.33
N ARG A 30 31.78 -0.51 -7.45
CA ARG A 30 30.53 -0.37 -8.23
C ARG A 30 29.95 -1.68 -8.78
N ILE A 31 30.52 -2.85 -8.45
CA ILE A 31 30.21 -4.16 -9.04
C ILE A 31 29.23 -4.99 -8.18
N THR A 32 28.89 -4.53 -6.96
CA THR A 32 28.12 -5.31 -5.96
C THR A 32 26.59 -5.21 -6.06
N MET A 33 26.04 -4.18 -6.71
CA MET A 33 24.56 -4.02 -6.73
C MET A 33 23.86 -5.05 -7.63
N ALA A 34 24.41 -5.38 -8.80
CA ALA A 34 23.80 -6.34 -9.72
C ALA A 34 23.71 -7.77 -9.14
N HIS A 35 24.74 -8.21 -8.42
CA HIS A 35 24.76 -9.53 -7.78
C HIS A 35 23.82 -9.63 -6.57
N GLY A 36 23.71 -8.56 -5.77
CA GLY A 36 22.76 -8.50 -4.65
C GLY A 36 21.30 -8.57 -5.10
N TRP A 37 20.97 -7.93 -6.23
CA TRP A 37 19.62 -7.95 -6.80
C TRP A 37 19.26 -9.33 -7.39
N ALA A 38 20.23 -10.01 -8.01
CA ALA A 38 20.05 -11.37 -8.50
C ALA A 38 19.76 -12.36 -7.35
N HIS A 39 20.46 -12.25 -6.21
CA HIS A 39 20.27 -13.12 -5.05
C HIS A 39 18.89 -12.92 -4.37
N LEU A 40 18.45 -11.67 -4.21
CA LEU A 40 17.11 -11.36 -3.68
C LEU A 40 15.98 -11.86 -4.60
N LYS A 41 16.16 -11.76 -5.92
CA LYS A 41 15.22 -12.28 -6.91
C LYS A 41 15.14 -13.81 -6.88
N TYR A 42 16.27 -14.48 -6.69
CA TYR A 42 16.34 -15.94 -6.57
C TYR A 42 15.62 -16.46 -5.31
N CYS A 43 15.84 -15.81 -4.15
CA CYS A 43 15.15 -16.17 -2.92
C CYS A 43 13.62 -15.99 -3.01
N ARG A 44 13.16 -14.92 -3.67
CA ARG A 44 11.71 -14.68 -3.88
C ARG A 44 11.07 -15.80 -4.69
N ALA A 45 11.66 -16.15 -5.83
CA ALA A 45 11.16 -17.22 -6.70
C ALA A 45 11.18 -18.59 -5.99
N MET A 46 12.18 -18.87 -5.16
CA MET A 46 12.24 -20.10 -4.37
C MET A 46 11.10 -20.18 -3.35
N VAL A 47 10.84 -19.08 -2.62
CA VAL A 47 9.74 -19.01 -1.65
C VAL A 47 8.39 -19.20 -2.36
N GLU A 48 8.19 -18.56 -3.51
CA GLU A 48 6.96 -18.71 -4.32
C GLU A 48 6.76 -20.15 -4.80
N ASN A 49 7.82 -20.81 -5.31
CA ASN A 49 7.74 -22.20 -5.76
C ASN A 49 7.45 -23.15 -4.59
N LEU A 50 8.08 -22.93 -3.44
CA LEU A 50 7.83 -23.74 -2.25
C LEU A 50 6.40 -23.55 -1.74
N LEU A 51 5.90 -22.31 -1.67
CA LEU A 51 4.52 -22.02 -1.30
C LEU A 51 3.55 -22.68 -2.28
N ASN A 52 3.79 -22.57 -3.58
CA ASN A 52 2.94 -23.23 -4.60
C ASN A 52 2.90 -24.75 -4.45
N PHE A 53 4.02 -25.37 -4.06
CA PHE A 53 4.06 -26.81 -3.81
C PHE A 53 3.31 -27.18 -2.52
N VAL A 54 3.58 -26.47 -1.43
CA VAL A 54 2.96 -26.70 -0.12
C VAL A 54 1.45 -26.45 -0.18
N CYS A 55 1.01 -25.36 -0.80
CA CYS A 55 -0.40 -24.98 -0.89
C CYS A 55 -1.23 -25.89 -1.81
N LYS A 56 -0.58 -26.78 -2.60
CA LYS A 56 -1.26 -27.88 -3.29
C LYS A 56 -1.51 -29.08 -2.36
N ALA A 57 -0.65 -29.27 -1.36
CA ALA A 57 -0.74 -30.37 -0.40
C ALA A 57 -1.60 -30.01 0.81
N ILE A 58 -1.59 -28.74 1.24
CA ILE A 58 -2.38 -28.22 2.36
C ILE A 58 -3.11 -26.93 1.96
N VAL A 59 -4.29 -26.70 2.54
CA VAL A 59 -5.04 -25.46 2.30
C VAL A 59 -4.30 -24.30 2.94
N CYS A 60 -3.75 -23.41 2.11
CA CYS A 60 -3.17 -22.15 2.56
C CYS A 60 -4.23 -21.07 2.63
N SER A 61 -4.38 -20.43 3.79
CA SER A 61 -5.21 -19.22 3.93
C SER A 61 -4.49 -17.94 3.48
N GLN A 62 -3.15 -17.99 3.41
CA GLN A 62 -2.30 -16.82 3.24
C GLN A 62 -1.03 -17.20 2.49
N VAL A 63 -0.74 -16.54 1.36
CA VAL A 63 0.49 -16.75 0.58
C VAL A 63 1.50 -15.61 0.76
N ILE A 64 1.06 -14.45 1.24
CA ILE A 64 1.94 -13.31 1.53
C ILE A 64 2.28 -13.31 3.02
N PRO A 65 3.56 -13.38 3.42
CA PRO A 65 3.93 -13.47 4.82
C PRO A 65 3.66 -12.17 5.57
N VAL A 66 3.17 -12.29 6.80
CA VAL A 66 3.09 -11.19 7.77
C VAL A 66 4.50 -10.92 8.30
N VAL A 67 5.00 -9.69 8.11
CA VAL A 67 6.33 -9.26 8.59
C VAL A 67 6.22 -8.56 9.95
N LEU A 68 5.08 -7.92 10.23
CA LEU A 68 4.79 -7.35 11.54
C LEU A 68 3.35 -7.68 11.94
N ARG A 69 3.17 -8.16 13.18
CA ARG A 69 1.87 -8.29 13.82
C ARG A 69 1.88 -7.53 15.14
N LYS A 70 0.93 -6.62 15.33
CA LYS A 70 0.81 -5.83 16.56
C LYS A 70 -0.62 -5.85 17.10
N ALA A 71 -0.77 -6.29 18.34
CA ALA A 71 -2.04 -6.23 19.05
C ALA A 71 -2.37 -4.77 19.39
N ILE A 72 -3.58 -4.34 19.03
CA ILE A 72 -4.13 -3.03 19.35
C ILE A 72 -5.08 -3.19 20.52
N LYS A 73 -4.94 -2.29 21.49
CA LYS A 73 -5.78 -2.21 22.68
C LYS A 73 -6.36 -0.80 22.79
N ASP A 74 -7.54 -0.67 23.38
CA ASP A 74 -8.08 0.64 23.74
C ASP A 74 -7.43 1.19 25.02
N LYS A 75 -7.91 2.36 25.47
CA LYS A 75 -7.44 3.04 26.68
C LYS A 75 -7.66 2.22 27.94
N ASP A 76 -8.66 1.34 27.94
CA ASP A 76 -9.02 0.46 29.05
C ASP A 76 -8.24 -0.89 28.98
N GLY A 77 -7.38 -1.05 27.97
CA GLY A 77 -6.59 -2.25 27.76
C GLY A 77 -7.32 -3.39 27.04
N ASN A 78 -8.56 -3.19 26.60
CA ASN A 78 -9.33 -4.20 25.89
C ASN A 78 -8.77 -4.42 24.50
N PHE A 79 -8.64 -5.68 24.10
CA PHE A 79 -8.17 -6.05 22.78
C PHE A 79 -9.14 -5.59 21.68
N LYS A 80 -8.59 -4.97 20.65
CA LYS A 80 -9.32 -4.40 19.50
C LYS A 80 -9.00 -5.08 18.17
N GLY A 81 -8.02 -5.98 18.16
CA GLY A 81 -7.58 -6.66 16.94
C GLY A 81 -6.08 -6.57 16.76
N ASN A 82 -5.60 -7.18 15.68
CA ASN A 82 -4.20 -7.15 15.30
C ASN A 82 -4.04 -6.33 14.01
N ILE A 83 -3.10 -5.39 14.01
CA ILE A 83 -2.55 -4.86 12.77
C ILE A 83 -1.54 -5.87 12.25
N GLU A 84 -1.76 -6.35 11.05
CA GLU A 84 -0.85 -7.21 10.31
C GLU A 84 -0.33 -6.42 9.13
N ILE A 85 1.00 -6.38 8.97
CA ILE A 85 1.66 -5.76 7.83
C ILE A 85 2.34 -6.87 7.05
N PHE A 86 1.95 -7.01 5.80
CA PHE A 86 2.49 -8.03 4.91
C PHE A 86 3.81 -7.59 4.28
N ARG A 87 4.60 -8.56 3.82
CA ARG A 87 5.84 -8.27 3.09
C ARG A 87 5.58 -7.37 1.89
N ASP A 88 6.45 -6.39 1.69
CA ASP A 88 6.39 -5.41 0.61
C ASP A 88 5.13 -4.49 0.63
N GLU A 89 4.26 -4.57 1.65
CA GLU A 89 3.14 -3.66 1.86
C GLU A 89 3.67 -2.31 2.40
N GLU A 90 3.04 -1.20 1.99
CA GLU A 90 3.26 0.09 2.64
C GLU A 90 2.64 0.07 4.04
N VAL A 91 3.41 0.49 5.04
CA VAL A 91 2.94 0.47 6.44
C VAL A 91 1.65 1.27 6.61
N ILE A 92 1.52 2.40 5.90
CA ILE A 92 0.31 3.21 5.94
C ILE A 92 -0.92 2.46 5.40
N ASP A 93 -0.76 1.62 4.36
CA ASP A 93 -1.88 0.85 3.79
C ASP A 93 -2.39 -0.18 4.80
N ALA A 94 -1.48 -0.87 5.49
CA ALA A 94 -1.84 -1.87 6.49
C ALA A 94 -2.61 -1.25 7.65
N VAL A 95 -2.18 -0.07 8.12
CA VAL A 95 -2.86 0.67 9.20
C VAL A 95 -4.25 1.11 8.76
N VAL A 96 -4.37 1.71 7.58
CA VAL A 96 -5.66 2.22 7.09
C VAL A 96 -6.62 1.08 6.78
N ARG A 97 -6.13 -0.03 6.22
CA ARG A 97 -6.89 -1.27 6.06
C ARG A 97 -7.44 -1.76 7.40
N PHE A 98 -6.63 -1.78 8.46
CA PHE A 98 -7.10 -2.16 9.79
C PHE A 98 -8.17 -1.21 10.33
N ILE A 99 -7.96 0.11 10.24
CA ILE A 99 -8.92 1.12 10.71
C ILE A 99 -10.27 0.93 10.01
N ARG A 100 -10.26 0.84 8.67
CA ARG A 100 -11.48 0.71 7.87
C ARG A 100 -12.21 -0.61 8.10
N LYS A 101 -11.48 -1.73 8.20
CA LYS A 101 -12.08 -3.06 8.46
C LYS A 101 -12.61 -3.21 9.89
N SER A 102 -11.90 -2.68 10.87
CA SER A 102 -12.28 -2.83 12.29
C SER A 102 -13.49 -1.98 12.67
N LYS A 103 -13.79 -0.91 11.91
CA LYS A 103 -14.86 0.06 12.19
C LYS A 103 -14.79 0.63 13.62
N LEU A 104 -13.60 0.64 14.20
CA LEU A 104 -13.37 1.13 15.55
C LEU A 104 -13.19 2.64 15.53
N SER A 105 -13.77 3.32 16.52
CA SER A 105 -13.46 4.71 16.80
C SER A 105 -12.09 4.80 17.47
N LEU A 106 -11.04 4.91 16.66
CA LEU A 106 -9.66 5.07 17.11
C LEU A 106 -9.16 6.48 16.78
N ASP A 107 -8.22 6.97 17.57
CA ASP A 107 -7.40 8.11 17.16
C ASP A 107 -6.47 7.64 16.03
N GLU A 108 -6.91 7.86 14.79
CA GLU A 108 -6.23 7.43 13.59
C GLU A 108 -4.80 7.98 13.49
N ILE A 109 -4.61 9.25 13.85
CA ILE A 109 -3.29 9.90 13.80
C ILE A 109 -2.37 9.26 14.82
N ALA A 110 -2.84 9.07 16.06
CA ALA A 110 -2.05 8.42 17.10
C ALA A 110 -1.70 6.97 16.72
N LEU A 111 -2.65 6.23 16.14
CA LEU A 111 -2.43 4.85 15.71
C LEU A 111 -1.43 4.77 14.56
N LYS A 112 -1.57 5.61 13.54
CA LYS A 112 -0.59 5.73 12.44
C LYS A 112 0.80 5.97 13.03
N ASN A 113 0.97 7.03 13.81
CA ASN A 113 2.26 7.36 14.43
C ASN A 113 2.83 6.25 15.31
N TYR A 114 1.97 5.57 16.07
CA TYR A 114 2.37 4.43 16.88
C TYR A 114 2.94 3.31 16.01
N ILE A 115 2.23 2.90 14.96
CA ILE A 115 2.65 1.80 14.09
C ILE A 115 3.87 2.17 13.26
N PHE A 116 3.96 3.41 12.75
CA PHE A 116 5.18 3.88 12.08
C PHE A 116 6.41 3.70 12.96
N ARG A 117 6.32 4.08 14.25
CA ARG A 117 7.44 3.86 15.20
C ARG A 117 7.74 2.39 15.45
N GLN A 118 6.72 1.53 15.53
CA GLN A 118 6.92 0.09 15.75
C GLN A 118 7.52 -0.62 14.54
N ALA A 119 7.19 -0.15 13.34
CA ALA A 119 7.62 -0.75 12.09
C ALA A 119 8.98 -0.21 11.63
N CYS A 120 9.40 0.96 12.12
CA CYS A 120 10.63 1.64 11.72
C CYS A 120 11.86 0.74 11.96
N GLY A 121 12.68 0.58 10.93
CA GLY A 121 13.89 -0.26 10.97
C GLY A 121 13.66 -1.75 10.68
N ILE A 122 12.41 -2.21 10.52
CA ILE A 122 12.13 -3.57 10.06
C ILE A 122 12.38 -3.65 8.55
N SER A 123 13.28 -4.56 8.14
CA SER A 123 13.55 -4.82 6.73
C SER A 123 12.30 -5.37 6.02
N HIS A 124 12.19 -5.09 4.72
CA HIS A 124 11.06 -5.52 3.86
C HIS A 124 9.70 -4.89 4.12
N LEU A 125 9.62 -3.89 5.01
CA LEU A 125 8.48 -2.98 5.10
C LEU A 125 8.75 -1.72 4.28
N ARG A 126 7.70 -1.18 3.66
CA ARG A 126 7.81 0.06 2.88
C ARG A 126 7.28 1.27 3.66
N PHE A 127 8.04 2.35 3.55
CA PHE A 127 7.78 3.65 4.17
C PHE A 127 8.01 4.76 3.14
N THR A 128 7.40 4.63 1.96
CA THR A 128 7.63 5.60 0.88
C THR A 128 6.64 6.76 0.92
N ARG A 129 5.55 6.62 1.69
CA ARG A 129 4.47 7.61 1.78
C ARG A 129 3.75 7.58 3.13
N ASN A 130 3.03 8.68 3.40
CA ASN A 130 2.24 8.91 4.61
C ASN A 130 0.72 8.92 4.37
N VAL A 131 0.28 8.71 3.13
CA VAL A 131 -1.12 8.60 2.73
C VAL A 131 -1.35 7.22 2.15
N ALA A 132 -2.36 6.48 2.63
CA ALA A 132 -2.71 5.15 2.11
C ALA A 132 -3.34 5.19 0.71
N VAL A 133 -3.07 4.16 -0.08
CA VAL A 133 -3.81 3.84 -1.30
C VAL A 133 -4.91 2.88 -0.90
N VAL A 134 -6.16 3.30 -1.10
CA VAL A 134 -7.35 2.56 -0.66
C VAL A 134 -8.07 1.88 -1.81
N TYR A 135 -7.71 2.26 -3.02
CA TYR A 135 -8.13 1.60 -4.25
C TYR A 135 -7.02 1.70 -5.28
N GLN A 136 -6.70 0.57 -5.93
CA GLN A 136 -5.84 0.55 -7.09
C GLN A 136 -6.30 -0.53 -8.05
N GLN A 137 -6.66 -0.16 -9.27
CA GLN A 137 -7.08 -1.12 -10.27
C GLN A 137 -6.62 -0.72 -11.67
N ARG A 138 -6.16 -1.72 -12.44
CA ARG A 138 -5.95 -1.56 -13.89
C ARG A 138 -7.30 -1.49 -14.58
N ILE A 139 -7.55 -0.41 -15.29
CA ILE A 139 -8.75 -0.22 -16.09
C ILE A 139 -8.40 -0.53 -17.54
N ASN A 140 -9.24 -1.35 -18.17
CA ASN A 140 -9.09 -1.76 -19.56
C ASN A 140 -10.27 -1.23 -20.37
N ALA A 141 -10.05 -0.98 -21.66
CA ALA A 141 -11.09 -0.64 -22.60
C ALA A 141 -11.93 -1.88 -22.98
N VAL A 142 -13.00 -1.66 -23.73
CA VAL A 142 -13.93 -2.72 -24.17
C VAL A 142 -13.23 -3.78 -25.03
N ASP A 143 -12.22 -3.39 -25.79
CA ASP A 143 -11.38 -4.29 -26.59
C ASP A 143 -10.34 -5.07 -25.77
N GLY A 144 -10.32 -4.88 -24.44
CA GLY A 144 -9.37 -5.48 -23.51
C GLY A 144 -8.02 -4.78 -23.45
N SER A 145 -7.79 -3.73 -24.25
CA SER A 145 -6.56 -2.95 -24.18
C SER A 145 -6.46 -2.21 -22.84
N HIS A 146 -5.24 -2.08 -22.32
CA HIS A 146 -5.02 -1.37 -21.07
C HIS A 146 -5.09 0.13 -21.29
N ILE A 147 -5.96 0.82 -20.54
CA ILE A 147 -6.03 2.28 -20.55
C ILE A 147 -4.98 2.83 -19.60
N ASN A 148 -5.20 2.65 -18.30
CA ASN A 148 -4.29 3.09 -17.24
C ASN A 148 -4.69 2.48 -15.88
N VAL A 149 -3.97 2.82 -14.82
CA VAL A 149 -4.29 2.44 -13.44
C VAL A 149 -5.07 3.58 -12.77
N LEU A 150 -6.25 3.26 -12.23
CA LEU A 150 -6.95 4.15 -11.31
C LEU A 150 -6.41 3.93 -9.91
N THR A 151 -5.95 5.00 -9.27
CA THR A 151 -5.48 5.00 -7.87
C THR A 151 -6.29 6.02 -7.07
N ILE A 152 -6.83 5.61 -5.93
CA ILE A 152 -7.55 6.49 -5.00
C ILE A 152 -6.88 6.42 -3.65
N ASN A 153 -6.51 7.57 -3.11
CA ASN A 153 -5.89 7.69 -1.80
C ASN A 153 -6.94 7.86 -0.70
N GLU A 154 -6.56 7.57 0.55
CA GLU A 154 -7.48 7.55 1.69
C GLU A 154 -8.20 8.88 1.97
N ASN A 155 -7.63 10.00 1.54
CA ASN A 155 -8.12 11.36 1.78
C ASN A 155 -8.89 11.94 0.60
N GLU A 156 -9.05 11.17 -0.49
CA GLU A 156 -9.71 11.64 -1.70
C GLU A 156 -11.18 11.23 -1.73
N GLU A 157 -12.02 12.09 -2.33
CA GLU A 157 -13.37 11.69 -2.67
C GLU A 157 -13.33 10.82 -3.93
N PRO A 158 -13.86 9.58 -3.90
CA PRO A 158 -13.78 8.67 -5.04
C PRO A 158 -14.39 9.23 -6.32
N ALA A 159 -15.49 9.99 -6.22
CA ALA A 159 -16.12 10.62 -7.38
C ALA A 159 -15.17 11.59 -8.11
N ASP A 160 -14.40 12.39 -7.38
CA ASP A 160 -13.43 13.31 -7.98
C ASP A 160 -12.25 12.58 -8.59
N ALA A 161 -11.74 11.56 -7.87
CA ALA A 161 -10.60 10.78 -8.34
C ALA A 161 -10.93 10.07 -9.65
N VAL A 162 -12.13 9.45 -9.75
CA VAL A 162 -12.59 8.82 -10.99
C VAL A 162 -12.83 9.85 -12.09
N TYR A 163 -13.47 10.98 -11.78
CA TYR A 163 -13.71 12.03 -12.78
C TYR A 163 -12.39 12.55 -13.36
N ARG A 164 -11.44 12.92 -12.49
CA ARG A 164 -10.11 13.40 -12.89
C ARG A 164 -9.38 12.34 -13.71
N TRP A 165 -9.41 11.08 -13.29
CA TRP A 165 -8.83 9.98 -14.06
C TRP A 165 -9.46 9.85 -15.45
N CYS A 166 -10.78 10.02 -15.58
CA CYS A 166 -11.44 9.99 -16.88
C CYS A 166 -10.96 11.13 -17.79
N GLN A 167 -10.81 12.34 -17.26
CA GLN A 167 -10.28 13.50 -18.00
C GLN A 167 -8.85 13.25 -18.47
N GLU A 168 -7.97 12.80 -17.57
CA GLU A 168 -6.55 12.55 -17.86
C GLU A 168 -6.33 11.46 -18.92
N ASN A 169 -7.27 10.52 -19.05
CA ASN A 169 -7.16 9.38 -19.96
C ASN A 169 -8.12 9.48 -21.17
N ASN A 170 -8.74 10.64 -21.40
CA ASN A 170 -9.72 10.87 -22.48
C ASN A 170 -10.86 9.84 -22.51
N VAL A 171 -11.30 9.41 -21.33
CA VAL A 171 -12.41 8.46 -21.17
C VAL A 171 -13.72 9.25 -21.03
N GLY A 172 -14.69 8.95 -21.87
CA GLY A 172 -15.99 9.63 -21.87
C GLY A 172 -16.73 9.44 -20.54
N ILE A 173 -17.42 10.48 -20.08
CA ILE A 173 -18.12 10.50 -18.77
C ILE A 173 -19.14 9.38 -18.58
N ARG A 174 -19.67 8.80 -19.67
CA ARG A 174 -20.57 7.63 -19.61
C ARG A 174 -19.91 6.38 -19.02
N TYR A 175 -18.58 6.26 -19.10
CA TYR A 175 -17.84 5.17 -18.46
C TYR A 175 -17.62 5.39 -16.96
N MET A 176 -17.79 6.63 -16.49
CA MET A 176 -17.60 6.98 -15.08
C MET A 176 -18.54 6.16 -14.18
N GLU A 177 -19.81 6.00 -14.56
CA GLU A 177 -20.79 5.26 -13.76
C GLU A 177 -20.36 3.81 -13.53
N SER A 178 -19.87 3.13 -14.57
CA SER A 178 -19.37 1.75 -14.46
C SER A 178 -18.17 1.65 -13.53
N ILE A 179 -17.20 2.56 -13.66
CA ILE A 179 -16.02 2.59 -12.79
C ILE A 179 -16.43 2.88 -11.34
N MET A 180 -17.32 3.85 -11.15
CA MET A 180 -17.82 4.25 -9.84
C MET A 180 -18.55 3.09 -9.13
N ASN A 181 -19.35 2.30 -9.84
CA ASN A 181 -20.03 1.15 -9.24
C ASN A 181 -19.04 0.10 -8.69
N VAL A 182 -17.94 -0.14 -9.39
CA VAL A 182 -16.88 -1.05 -8.92
C VAL A 182 -16.14 -0.45 -7.72
N VAL A 183 -15.77 0.83 -7.79
CA VAL A 183 -15.09 1.55 -6.71
C VAL A 183 -15.94 1.56 -5.42
N TYR A 184 -17.25 1.76 -5.55
CA TYR A 184 -18.21 1.75 -4.42
C TYR A 184 -18.36 0.37 -3.77
N GLY A 185 -18.16 -0.70 -4.54
CA GLY A 185 -18.16 -2.06 -4.00
C GLY A 185 -16.89 -2.41 -3.23
N SER A 186 -15.85 -1.57 -3.27
CA SER A 186 -14.59 -1.83 -2.57
C SER A 186 -14.73 -1.61 -1.07
N GLU A 187 -14.38 -2.65 -0.30
CA GLU A 187 -14.46 -2.67 1.17
C GLU A 187 -13.67 -1.53 1.84
N LEU A 188 -12.58 -1.09 1.20
CA LEU A 188 -11.70 -0.07 1.76
C LEU A 188 -12.06 1.33 1.31
N VAL A 189 -12.97 1.54 0.38
CA VAL A 189 -13.28 2.89 -0.13
C VAL A 189 -14.40 3.50 0.70
N VAL A 190 -14.23 4.76 1.11
CA VAL A 190 -15.27 5.54 1.79
C VAL A 190 -15.77 6.60 0.82
N CYS A 191 -17.01 6.44 0.35
CA CYS A 191 -17.65 7.38 -0.56
C CYS A 191 -18.56 8.32 0.22
N LYS A 192 -18.37 9.64 0.07
CA LYS A 192 -19.26 10.63 0.66
C LYS A 192 -20.28 11.14 -0.36
N ARG A 193 -19.94 11.12 -1.64
CA ARG A 193 -20.83 11.56 -2.74
C ARG A 193 -20.57 10.81 -4.04
N ARG A 194 -21.63 10.71 -4.85
CA ARG A 194 -21.60 10.06 -6.17
C ARG A 194 -21.18 10.96 -7.31
N GLU A 195 -21.41 12.26 -7.17
CA GLU A 195 -21.13 13.24 -8.21
C GLU A 195 -19.82 13.96 -7.93
N PRO A 196 -18.96 14.19 -8.94
CA PRO A 196 -17.72 14.94 -8.79
C PRO A 196 -18.01 16.43 -8.53
N VAL A 197 -17.13 17.12 -7.81
CA VAL A 197 -17.17 18.59 -7.72
C VAL A 197 -16.30 19.14 -8.85
N TYR A 198 -16.92 19.89 -9.76
CA TYR A 198 -16.22 20.60 -10.82
C TYR A 198 -16.85 21.96 -11.00
N PHE A 199 -16.02 22.98 -11.26
CA PHE A 199 -16.48 24.31 -11.57
C PHE A 199 -16.63 24.42 -13.08
N PHE A 200 -17.83 24.77 -13.56
CA PHE A 200 -17.98 25.30 -14.91
C PHE A 200 -17.44 26.72 -14.90
N ASN A 201 -16.32 26.98 -15.56
CA ASN A 201 -16.01 28.34 -16.01
C ASN A 201 -16.94 28.60 -17.20
N SER A 202 -18.02 29.32 -16.97
CA SER A 202 -18.96 29.75 -18.01
C SER A 202 -18.45 30.97 -18.78
N ASP A 203 -17.22 30.90 -19.27
CA ASP A 203 -16.62 31.93 -20.13
C ASP A 203 -15.84 31.25 -21.26
N GLN A 204 -16.56 30.76 -22.27
CA GLN A 204 -16.07 30.55 -23.64
C GLN A 204 -17.25 30.53 -24.62
#